data_AF-A0A3P7XV43-F1
#
_entry.id   AF-A0A3P7XV43-F1
#
_cell.length_a   1.000
_cell.length_b   1.000
_cell.length_c   1.000
_cell.angle_alpha   90.00
_cell.angle_beta   90.00
_cell.angle_gamma   90.00
#
_symmetry.space_group_name_H-M   'P 1'
#
loop_
_entity.id
_entity.type
_entity.pdbx_description
1 polymer ?
#
loop_
_entity_poly.entity_id
_entity_poly.type
_entity_poly.pdbx_seq_one_letter_code
_entity_poly.pdbx_strand_id
1 'polypeptide(L)' 'MNRIDFICRAHQLVMEGYRWHFHESVLTVWSAPNYCYRCGNVAAILRLNERLDKEFSIFEAAPQDVRSIPARRPIPDYFL' A
#
# COMPACT_ATOMS: atom_id res chain seq x y z
N MET A 1 15.27 -16.85 19.11
CA MET A 1 14.22 -16.10 18.36
C MET A 1 14.74 -14.69 18.10
N ASN A 2 14.42 -14.08 16.96
CA ASN A 2 15.13 -12.88 16.45
C ASN A 2 14.81 -11.55 17.17
N ARG A 3 13.98 -11.55 18.23
CA ARG A 3 13.54 -10.33 18.96
C ARG A 3 12.92 -9.27 18.04
N ILE A 4 11.96 -9.69 17.22
CA ILE A 4 11.20 -8.84 16.29
C ILE A 4 9.74 -8.86 16.72
N ASP A 5 9.08 -7.70 16.75
CA ASP A 5 7.67 -7.58 17.13
C ASP A 5 6.73 -8.04 16.00
N PHE A 6 6.98 -7.57 14.77
CA PHE A 6 6.24 -7.96 13.56
C PHE A 6 7.04 -7.63 12.30
N ILE A 7 6.62 -8.14 11.15
CA ILE A 7 7.20 -7.82 9.83
C ILE A 7 6.30 -6.83 9.11
N CYS A 8 6.85 -5.68 8.68
CA CYS A 8 6.17 -4.78 7.75
C CYS A 8 6.68 -5.03 6.33
N ARG A 9 5.77 -5.22 5.36
CA ARG A 9 6.08 -5.50 3.95
C ARG A 9 5.13 -4.78 2.99
N ALA A 10 5.51 -4.69 1.72
CA ALA A 10 4.70 -4.10 0.65
C ALA A 10 4.21 -5.15 -0.35
N HIS A 11 4.47 -5.02 -1.66
CA HIS A 11 4.39 -6.03 -2.75
C HIS A 11 3.04 -6.74 -3.06
N GLN A 12 2.10 -6.88 -2.12
CA GLN A 12 0.79 -7.51 -2.36
C GLN A 12 -0.25 -6.41 -2.31
N LEU A 13 -1.08 -6.33 -3.35
CA LEU A 13 -2.19 -5.37 -3.37
C LEU A 13 -3.17 -5.70 -2.25
N VAL A 14 -3.49 -4.69 -1.44
CA VAL A 14 -4.55 -4.72 -0.43
C VAL A 14 -5.47 -3.55 -0.68
N MET A 15 -6.78 -3.81 -0.71
CA MET A 15 -7.77 -2.84 -1.19
C MET A 15 -7.94 -1.66 -0.25
N GLU A 16 -7.79 -1.92 1.04
CA GLU A 16 -7.89 -0.98 2.15
C GLU A 16 -6.59 -0.21 2.44
N GLY A 17 -5.55 -0.40 1.62
CA GLY A 17 -4.24 0.25 1.78
C GLY A 17 -3.31 -0.43 2.78
N TYR A 18 -3.81 -1.14 3.80
CA TYR A 18 -2.98 -1.98 4.67
C TYR A 18 -3.75 -3.17 5.24
N ARG A 19 -3.08 -4.30 5.52
CA ARG A 19 -3.72 -5.49 6.12
C ARG A 19 -2.79 -6.21 7.08
N TRP A 20 -3.31 -6.59 8.24
CA TRP A 20 -2.64 -7.50 9.16
C TRP A 20 -2.93 -8.97 8.78
N HIS A 21 -1.92 -9.80 8.94
CA HIS A 21 -1.95 -11.23 8.66
C HIS A 21 -1.38 -12.01 9.83
N PHE A 22 -1.72 -13.31 9.90
CA PHE A 22 -1.11 -14.26 10.83
C PHE A 22 -1.11 -13.76 12.29
N HIS A 23 -2.30 -13.41 12.81
CA HIS A 23 -2.46 -12.88 14.18
C HIS A 23 -1.58 -11.64 14.43
N GLU A 24 -1.61 -10.70 13.49
CA GLU A 24 -0.89 -9.42 13.56
C GLU A 24 0.65 -9.54 13.60
N SER A 25 1.22 -10.67 13.16
CA SER A 25 2.67 -10.84 13.06
C SER A 25 3.26 -10.30 11.74
N VAL A 26 2.43 -10.11 10.71
CA VAL A 26 2.84 -9.56 9.42
C VAL A 26 1.84 -8.49 8.97
N LEU A 27 2.36 -7.31 8.63
CA LEU A 27 1.63 -6.19 8.08
C LEU A 27 1.99 -6.01 6.61
N THR A 28 0.98 -5.94 5.75
CA THR A 28 1.13 -5.47 4.37
C THR A 28 0.70 -4.00 4.30
N VAL A 29 1.53 -3.13 3.73
CA VAL A 29 1.22 -1.72 3.43
C VAL A 29 1.31 -1.50 1.92
N TRP A 30 0.31 -0.80 1.36
CA TRP A 30 0.22 -0.48 -0.05
C TRP A 30 0.06 1.02 -0.26
N SER A 31 0.99 1.66 -0.97
CA SER A 31 1.05 3.13 -1.07
C SER A 31 0.70 3.67 -2.47
N ALA A 32 0.15 2.86 -3.37
CA ALA A 32 -0.23 3.26 -4.73
C ALA A 32 -1.76 3.23 -4.93
N PRO A 33 -2.49 4.35 -4.72
CA PRO A 33 -3.94 4.35 -4.80
C PRO A 33 -4.41 4.20 -6.24
N ASN A 34 -5.55 3.52 -6.43
CA ASN A 34 -6.09 3.13 -7.73
C ASN A 34 -5.01 2.53 -8.64
N TYR A 35 -4.42 1.42 -8.18
CA TYR A 35 -3.30 0.78 -8.84
C TYR A 35 -3.60 0.44 -10.30
N CYS A 36 -2.63 0.74 -11.17
CA CYS A 36 -2.76 0.67 -12.63
C CYS A 36 -4.01 1.36 -13.21
N TYR A 37 -4.62 2.31 -12.48
CA TYR A 37 -5.88 2.97 -12.84
C TYR A 37 -7.08 2.03 -12.99
N ARG A 38 -7.01 0.83 -12.38
CA ARG A 38 -8.01 -0.23 -12.57
C ARG A 38 -8.52 -0.80 -11.26
N CYS A 39 -7.67 -0.86 -10.24
CA CYS A 39 -7.98 -1.66 -9.04
C CYS A 39 -8.90 -0.94 -8.05
N GLY A 40 -8.98 0.40 -8.08
CA GLY A 40 -9.85 1.16 -7.16
C GLY A 40 -9.47 1.05 -5.67
N ASN A 41 -8.29 0.52 -5.34
CA ASN A 41 -7.81 0.45 -3.96
C ASN A 41 -7.46 1.84 -3.42
N VAL A 42 -7.58 2.00 -2.10
CA VAL A 42 -6.95 3.13 -1.39
C VAL A 42 -5.49 2.80 -1.08
N ALA A 43 -4.75 3.79 -0.62
CA ALA A 43 -3.36 3.63 -0.23
C ALA A 43 -3.15 4.04 1.23
N ALA A 44 -2.08 3.51 1.84
CA ALA A 44 -1.71 3.80 3.21
C ALA A 44 -0.22 4.14 3.37
N ILE A 45 0.08 4.88 4.42
CA ILE A 45 1.41 5.08 4.99
C ILE A 45 1.36 4.61 6.45
N LEU A 46 2.28 3.73 6.85
CA LEU A 46 2.57 3.46 8.26
C LEU A 46 3.60 4.49 8.76
N ARG A 47 3.21 5.28 9.75
CA ARG A 47 4.10 6.14 10.52
C ARG A 47 4.43 5.46 11.85
N LEU A 48 5.69 5.52 12.22
CA LEU A 48 6.19 5.13 13.54
C LEU A 48 6.74 6.39 14.20
N ASN A 49 6.28 6.69 15.41
CA ASN A 49 6.84 7.79 16.20
C ASN A 49 8.12 7.36 16.95
N GLU A 50 8.71 8.25 17.75
CA GLU A 50 9.93 7.97 18.54
C GLU A 50 9.77 6.79 19.53
N ARG A 51 8.53 6.48 19.93
CA ARG A 51 8.19 5.35 20.81
C ARG A 51 7.75 4.10 20.04
N LEU A 52 7.84 4.12 18.71
CA LEU A 52 7.36 3.08 17.81
C LEU A 52 5.84 2.86 17.86
N ASP A 53 5.08 3.84 18.35
CA ASP A 53 3.62 3.81 18.24
C ASP A 53 3.24 3.87 16.75
N LYS A 54 2.29 3.03 16.35
CA LYS A 54 1.87 2.86 14.96
C LYS A 54 0.71 3.78 14.63
N GLU A 55 0.86 4.58 13.59
CA GLU A 55 -0.22 5.40 13.04
C GLU A 55 -0.35 5.13 11.54
N PHE A 56 -1.58 4.92 11.06
CA PHE A 56 -1.85 4.78 9.63
C PHE A 56 -2.50 6.05 9.10
N SER A 57 -2.04 6.52 7.94
CA SER A 57 -2.81 7.48 7.15
C SER A 57 -3.20 6.87 5.83
N ILE A 58 -4.50 6.95 5.55
CA ILE A 58 -5.14 6.44 4.35
C ILE A 58 -5.38 7.60 3.39
N PHE A 59 -5.12 7.37 2.12
CA PHE A 59 -5.27 8.37 1.08
C PHE A 59 -5.73 7.75 -0.24
N GLU A 60 -6.43 8.57 -1.02
CA GLU A 60 -6.96 8.18 -2.32
C GLU A 60 -6.09 8.70 -3.47
N ALA A 61 -6.47 8.32 -4.69
CA ALA A 61 -5.85 8.81 -5.90
C ALA A 61 -6.07 10.33 -6.02
N ALA A 62 -4.98 11.08 -6.25
CA ALA A 62 -5.10 12.50 -6.58
C ALA A 62 -6.01 12.72 -7.82
N PRO A 63 -6.75 13.85 -7.89
CA PRO A 63 -7.63 14.18 -9.00
C PRO A 63 -6.94 14.08 -10.36
N GLN A 64 -7.70 13.72 -11.38
CA GLN A 64 -7.17 13.42 -12.72
C GLN A 64 -6.61 14.66 -13.43
N ASP A 65 -7.09 15.86 -13.08
CA ASP A 65 -6.68 17.14 -13.67
C ASP A 65 -5.19 17.47 -13.44
N VAL A 66 -4.57 16.80 -12.46
CA VAL A 66 -3.15 16.95 -12.10
C VAL A 66 -2.25 15.92 -12.79
N ARG A 67 -2.83 14.98 -13.57
CA ARG A 67 -2.11 13.85 -14.19
C ARG A 67 -1.86 14.10 -15.67
N SER A 68 -0.60 14.26 -16.04
CA SER A 68 -0.15 13.96 -17.41
C SER A 68 -0.28 12.45 -17.61
N ILE A 69 -1.36 12.01 -18.27
CA ILE A 69 -1.60 10.60 -18.58
C ILE A 69 -0.42 10.12 -19.46
N PRO A 70 0.46 9.22 -18.99
CA PRO A 70 1.48 8.66 -19.85
C PRO A 70 0.77 7.83 -20.92
N ALA A 71 1.18 7.95 -22.19
CA ALA A 71 0.65 7.16 -23.27
C ALA A 71 0.58 5.67 -22.87
N ARG A 72 -0.58 5.03 -23.06
CA ARG A 72 -0.86 3.62 -22.74
C ARG A 72 0.28 2.73 -23.24
N ARG A 73 1.20 2.36 -22.35
CA ARG A 73 2.11 1.23 -22.59
C ARG A 73 1.37 -0.03 -22.12
N PRO A 74 1.39 -1.12 -22.91
CA PRO A 74 0.78 -2.37 -22.48
C PRO A 74 1.40 -2.81 -21.15
N ILE A 75 0.53 -3.15 -20.20
CA ILE A 75 0.92 -3.57 -18.86
C ILE A 75 1.49 -5.00 -18.99
N PRO A 76 2.70 -5.29 -18.51
CA PRO A 76 3.23 -6.63 -18.60
C PRO A 76 2.45 -7.60 -17.67
N ASP A 77 2.32 -8.85 -18.10
CA ASP A 77 1.42 -9.85 -17.49
C ASP A 77 1.79 -10.30 -16.06
N TYR A 78 2.92 -9.88 -15.51
CA TYR A 78 3.35 -10.29 -14.16
C TYR A 78 2.56 -9.62 -13.02
N PHE A 79 1.58 -8.79 -13.33
CA PHE A 79 0.66 -8.16 -12.37
C PHE A 79 -0.68 -8.90 -12.22
N LEU A 80 -0.83 -10.08 -12.82
CA LEU A 80 -1.98 -10.98 -12.69
C LEU A 80 -1.67 -12.19 -11.80
#